data_AF-A0A452VNH9-F1
#
_entry.id   AF-A0A452VNH9-F1
#
_cell.length_a   1.000
_cell.length_b   1.000
_cell.length_c   1.000
_cell.angle_alpha   90.00
_cell.angle_beta   90.00
_cell.angle_gamma   90.00
#
_symmetry.space_group_name_H-M   'P 1'
#
loop_
_entity.id
_entity.type
_entity.pdbx_description
1 polymer ?
#
loop_
_entity_poly.entity_id
_entity_poly.type
_entity_poly.pdbx_seq_one_letter_code
_entity_poly.pdbx_strand_id
1 'polypeptide(L)'
;PRARQGWESKSQDCDWVQAASELQGAARPGAVAGPSHTQLGGEWAFMNTDVFAGTKIDPGVLVQKLDPDTRSVASIRRGAEARAVLPKKEKLKLRRERWLQKIEAIKLAEQKRKAERRRRATVVVGDLQPLRDALPELLELEPVPTCLSVRSSVSSRPRPSELSRMSAAQRLQLLEEERARFRELLASPTYRASPLLAIGQQLAQQMQLDGGSEL
;
A
#
# COMPACT_ATOMS: atom_id res chain seq x y z
N PRO A 1 13.53 23.59 46.57
CA PRO A 1 14.22 22.31 46.88
C PRO A 1 13.38 21.13 46.41
N ARG A 2 13.98 20.27 45.60
CA ARG A 2 13.36 19.39 44.61
C ARG A 2 12.96 18.06 45.26
N ALA A 3 11.67 17.75 45.32
CA ALA A 3 11.19 16.41 45.71
C ALA A 3 10.97 15.56 44.45
N ARG A 4 11.77 14.50 44.33
CA ARG A 4 11.63 13.44 43.33
C ARG A 4 10.41 12.60 43.70
N GLN A 5 9.49 12.40 42.76
CA GLN A 5 8.53 11.31 42.84
C GLN A 5 8.54 10.53 41.52
N GLY A 6 8.42 9.21 41.68
CA GLY A 6 8.91 8.19 40.77
C GLY A 6 8.13 8.03 39.48
N TRP A 7 8.84 7.51 38.49
CA TRP A 7 8.31 7.08 37.21
C TRP A 7 8.04 5.58 37.32
N GLU A 8 6.81 5.20 37.65
CA GLU A 8 6.31 3.85 37.42
C GLU A 8 5.73 3.78 36.00
N SER A 9 6.59 3.47 35.04
CA SER A 9 6.18 3.05 33.71
C SER A 9 5.54 1.66 33.80
N LYS A 10 4.21 1.61 33.75
CA LYS A 10 3.50 0.37 33.43
C LYS A 10 3.74 0.03 31.96
N SER A 11 4.63 -0.95 31.76
CA SER A 11 4.76 -1.71 30.53
C SER A 11 3.41 -2.35 30.21
N GLN A 12 2.82 -1.99 29.07
CA GLN A 12 1.78 -2.78 28.42
C GLN A 12 2.39 -3.29 27.12
N ASP A 13 3.02 -4.45 27.21
CA ASP A 13 3.16 -5.35 26.08
C ASP A 13 1.76 -5.84 25.70
N CYS A 14 1.28 -5.45 24.52
CA CYS A 14 0.06 -5.99 23.93
C CYS A 14 0.36 -6.47 22.51
N ASP A 15 0.61 -7.77 22.43
CA ASP A 15 0.08 -8.71 21.44
C ASP A 15 -0.27 -8.18 20.04
N TRP A 16 0.66 -8.37 19.11
CA TRP A 16 0.39 -8.34 17.66
C TRP A 16 0.29 -9.75 17.04
N VAL A 17 0.23 -10.82 17.83
CA VAL A 17 0.31 -12.21 17.32
C VAL A 17 -1.06 -12.92 17.20
N GLN A 18 -2.15 -12.34 17.70
CA GLN A 18 -3.43 -13.07 17.81
C GLN A 18 -4.59 -12.53 16.94
N ALA A 19 -4.30 -11.86 15.81
CA ALA A 19 -5.33 -11.36 14.89
C ALA A 19 -5.29 -12.01 13.49
N ALA A 20 -4.88 -13.28 13.39
CA ALA A 20 -4.78 -13.99 12.11
C ALA A 20 -5.67 -15.25 12.01
N SER A 21 -6.54 -15.50 12.99
CA SER A 21 -7.28 -16.77 13.05
C SER A 21 -8.71 -16.54 13.49
N GLU A 22 -9.55 -15.99 12.62
CA GLU A 22 -10.99 -16.29 12.59
C GLU A 22 -11.67 -15.50 11.46
N LEU A 23 -12.13 -16.23 10.44
CA LEU A 23 -13.35 -16.01 9.63
C LEU A 23 -13.15 -16.45 8.17
N GLN A 24 -13.19 -17.77 7.93
CA GLN A 24 -14.20 -18.32 7.00
C GLN A 24 -14.28 -19.85 7.09
N GLY A 25 -15.31 -20.31 7.78
CA GLY A 25 -15.93 -21.62 7.57
C GLY A 25 -17.36 -21.39 7.09
N ALA A 26 -17.62 -21.65 5.80
CA ALA A 26 -18.95 -21.94 5.28
C ALA A 26 -18.78 -23.03 4.21
N ALA A 27 -19.13 -24.27 4.59
CA ALA A 27 -19.13 -25.47 3.75
C ALA A 27 -20.45 -25.58 2.97
N ARG A 28 -20.50 -26.18 1.77
CA ARG A 28 -20.69 -27.64 1.47
C ARG A 28 -21.05 -27.79 -0.04
N PRO A 29 -21.20 -29.01 -0.62
CA PRO A 29 -20.52 -30.29 -0.38
C PRO A 29 -20.13 -31.00 -1.71
N GLY A 30 -19.32 -32.06 -1.61
CA GLY A 30 -19.10 -32.98 -2.73
C GLY A 30 -17.99 -34.00 -2.47
N ALA A 31 -18.08 -34.74 -1.36
CA ALA A 31 -17.16 -35.84 -1.04
C ALA A 31 -17.96 -37.13 -0.90
N VAL A 32 -17.69 -38.11 -1.77
CA VAL A 32 -18.12 -39.49 -1.62
C VAL A 32 -16.93 -40.30 -1.11
N ALA A 33 -17.22 -41.03 -0.04
CA ALA A 33 -16.44 -41.96 0.77
C ALA A 33 -15.25 -42.68 0.11
N GLY A 34 -14.15 -42.76 0.87
CA GLY A 34 -13.17 -43.85 0.76
C GLY A 34 -13.72 -45.17 1.32
N PRO A 35 -12.89 -46.23 1.36
CA PRO A 35 -12.22 -46.48 2.63
C PRO A 35 -10.75 -46.97 2.56
N SER A 36 -10.08 -46.77 3.70
CA SER A 36 -9.04 -47.62 4.36
C SER A 36 -7.63 -47.82 3.75
N HIS A 37 -6.68 -47.07 4.32
CA HIS A 37 -5.47 -47.50 5.05
C HIS A 37 -4.62 -48.70 4.59
N THR A 38 -3.38 -48.46 4.09
CA THR A 38 -2.08 -49.06 4.54
C THR A 38 -0.93 -48.36 3.77
N GLN A 39 -0.14 -47.50 4.40
CA GLN A 39 1.26 -47.72 4.78
C GLN A 39 2.16 -48.28 3.67
N LEU A 40 2.97 -47.43 3.03
CA LEU A 40 4.30 -47.77 2.49
C LEU A 40 5.17 -46.50 2.44
N GLY A 41 5.82 -46.21 3.57
CA GLY A 41 7.09 -45.49 3.52
C GLY A 41 8.11 -46.43 2.88
N GLY A 42 8.49 -46.16 1.63
CA GLY A 42 9.40 -47.05 0.91
C GLY A 42 9.78 -46.67 -0.52
N GLU A 43 9.30 -45.56 -1.08
CA GLU A 43 9.46 -45.32 -2.52
C GLU A 43 10.57 -44.34 -2.91
N TRP A 44 11.31 -43.77 -1.94
CA TRP A 44 12.48 -42.92 -2.22
C TRP A 44 13.83 -43.64 -2.03
N ALA A 45 13.82 -44.89 -1.57
CA ALA A 45 15.05 -45.69 -1.38
C ALA A 45 15.46 -46.48 -2.63
N PHE A 46 14.64 -46.49 -3.69
CA PHE A 46 14.90 -47.25 -4.92
C PHE A 46 15.39 -46.37 -6.09
N MET A 47 15.54 -45.06 -5.89
CA MET A 47 16.24 -44.22 -6.87
C MET A 47 17.75 -44.31 -6.66
N ASN A 48 18.24 -45.53 -6.85
CA ASN A 48 19.50 -45.88 -7.48
C ASN A 48 20.73 -45.09 -6.98
N THR A 49 21.41 -45.64 -5.96
CA THR A 49 22.73 -45.17 -5.52
C THR A 49 23.84 -45.37 -6.56
N ASP A 50 23.53 -46.00 -7.71
CA ASP A 50 24.49 -46.36 -8.76
C ASP A 50 24.10 -45.85 -10.17
N VAL A 51 23.34 -44.75 -10.28
CA VAL A 51 23.03 -44.13 -11.61
C VAL A 51 24.30 -43.80 -12.40
N PHE A 52 25.39 -43.46 -11.73
CA PHE A 52 26.66 -43.05 -12.33
C PHE A 52 27.80 -44.07 -12.13
N ALA A 53 27.54 -45.25 -11.58
CA ALA A 53 28.59 -46.22 -11.27
C ALA A 53 29.32 -46.76 -12.52
N GLY A 54 28.66 -46.72 -13.69
CA GLY A 54 29.24 -47.11 -14.98
C GLY A 54 29.91 -45.96 -15.77
N THR A 55 29.76 -44.70 -15.33
CA THR A 55 30.30 -43.56 -16.09
C THR A 55 31.76 -43.34 -15.76
N LYS A 56 32.65 -43.79 -16.66
CA LYS A 56 34.07 -43.47 -16.65
C LYS A 56 34.27 -42.10 -17.30
N ILE A 57 34.27 -41.04 -16.49
CA ILE A 57 34.57 -39.69 -16.96
C ILE A 57 36.07 -39.47 -16.85
N ASP A 58 36.75 -39.36 -17.99
CA ASP A 58 38.17 -39.01 -18.02
C ASP A 58 38.36 -37.56 -17.51
N PRO A 59 39.22 -37.30 -16.51
CA PRO A 59 39.46 -35.96 -15.98
C PRO A 59 39.88 -34.94 -17.05
N GLY A 60 40.44 -35.37 -18.19
CA GLY A 60 40.77 -34.48 -19.30
C GLY A 60 39.54 -33.84 -19.98
N VAL A 61 38.39 -34.52 -19.98
CA VAL A 61 37.14 -34.05 -20.61
C VAL A 61 36.40 -33.04 -19.72
N LEU A 62 36.62 -33.08 -18.41
CA LEU A 62 36.05 -32.13 -17.45
C LEU A 62 36.67 -30.73 -17.56
N VAL A 63 37.83 -30.61 -18.22
CA VAL A 63 38.48 -29.32 -18.49
C VAL A 63 37.85 -28.69 -19.72
N GLN A 64 36.58 -28.31 -19.62
CA GLN A 64 35.92 -27.50 -20.63
C GLN A 64 36.50 -26.08 -20.60
N LYS A 65 37.49 -25.80 -21.46
CA LYS A 65 38.03 -24.47 -21.69
C LYS A 65 36.95 -23.65 -22.43
N LEU A 66 36.03 -23.07 -21.69
CA LEU A 66 34.99 -22.21 -22.26
C LEU A 66 35.61 -20.85 -22.63
N ASP A 67 35.49 -20.47 -23.90
CA ASP A 67 35.98 -19.19 -24.42
C ASP A 67 35.25 -18.03 -23.72
N PRO A 68 35.95 -17.05 -23.12
CA PRO A 68 35.31 -15.96 -22.35
C PRO A 68 34.23 -15.18 -23.12
N ASP A 69 34.28 -15.18 -24.45
CA ASP A 69 33.32 -14.46 -25.31
C ASP A 69 31.98 -15.15 -25.52
N THR A 70 31.84 -16.44 -25.16
CA THR A 70 30.53 -17.12 -25.14
C THR A 70 29.79 -16.98 -23.81
N ARG A 71 30.36 -16.23 -22.86
CA ARG A 71 29.65 -15.88 -21.62
C ARG A 71 28.45 -15.01 -21.98
N SER A 72 27.28 -15.39 -21.47
CA SER A 72 26.08 -14.56 -21.46
C SER A 72 26.43 -13.08 -21.26
N VAL A 73 26.04 -12.23 -22.21
CA VAL A 73 26.25 -10.77 -22.21
C VAL A 73 25.73 -10.13 -20.91
N ALA A 74 24.76 -10.77 -20.24
CA ALA A 74 24.22 -10.34 -18.96
C ALA A 74 25.22 -10.49 -17.79
N SER A 75 26.20 -11.39 -17.87
CA SER A 75 27.26 -11.55 -16.87
C SER A 75 28.40 -10.54 -17.06
N ILE A 76 28.71 -10.18 -18.31
CA ILE A 76 29.77 -9.21 -18.66
C ILE A 76 29.42 -7.80 -18.18
N ARG A 77 28.17 -7.34 -18.39
CA ARG A 77 27.72 -6.03 -17.90
C ARG A 77 27.69 -5.93 -16.37
N ARG A 78 27.49 -7.05 -15.66
CA ARG A 78 27.49 -7.09 -14.20
C ARG A 78 28.92 -7.14 -13.60
N GLY A 79 29.93 -7.36 -14.42
CA GLY A 79 31.35 -7.47 -14.04
C GLY A 79 32.24 -6.30 -14.43
N ALA A 80 31.72 -5.31 -15.20
CA ALA A 80 32.50 -4.13 -15.61
C ALA A 80 32.93 -3.24 -14.43
N GLU A 81 32.16 -3.25 -13.34
CA GLU A 81 32.68 -2.83 -12.03
C GLU A 81 33.38 -4.04 -11.41
N ALA A 82 34.64 -4.26 -11.81
CA ALA A 82 35.55 -5.10 -11.04
C ALA A 82 35.33 -4.73 -9.57
N ARG A 83 35.01 -5.71 -8.72
CA ARG A 83 34.76 -5.51 -7.29
C ARG A 83 36.05 -5.06 -6.62
N ALA A 84 36.54 -3.87 -6.96
CA ALA A 84 37.58 -3.18 -6.24
C ALA A 84 37.13 -3.22 -4.79
N VAL A 85 37.97 -3.76 -3.93
CA VAL A 85 37.65 -3.91 -2.52
C VAL A 85 37.68 -2.50 -1.94
N LEU A 86 36.60 -1.75 -2.15
CA LEU A 86 36.46 -0.38 -1.67
C LEU A 86 36.55 -0.39 -0.15
N PRO A 87 37.17 0.62 0.46
CA PRO A 87 37.19 0.78 1.90
C PRO A 87 35.77 0.82 2.46
N LYS A 88 35.58 0.30 3.69
CA LYS A 88 34.27 0.18 4.36
C LYS A 88 33.48 1.51 4.38
N LYS A 89 34.17 2.64 4.49
CA LYS A 89 33.59 4.00 4.46
C LYS A 89 32.93 4.32 3.12
N GLU A 90 33.59 4.02 1.99
CA GLU A 90 33.04 4.24 0.65
C GLU A 90 31.86 3.32 0.35
N LYS A 91 31.95 2.05 0.77
CA LYS A 91 30.83 1.10 0.63
C LYS A 91 29.57 1.56 1.36
N LEU A 92 29.72 2.19 2.54
CA LEU A 92 28.57 2.73 3.29
C LEU A 92 27.96 3.94 2.59
N LYS A 93 28.78 4.85 2.04
CA LYS A 93 28.32 5.99 1.26
C LYS A 93 27.53 5.55 0.02
N LEU A 94 28.09 4.61 -0.75
CA LEU A 94 27.42 4.04 -1.92
C LEU A 94 26.10 3.36 -1.56
N ARG A 95 26.01 2.67 -0.41
CA ARG A 95 24.74 2.11 0.07
C ARG A 95 23.70 3.19 0.35
N ARG A 96 24.11 4.28 1.02
CA ARG A 96 23.23 5.42 1.31
C ARG A 96 22.77 6.11 0.03
N GLU A 97 23.68 6.37 -0.91
CA GLU A 97 23.37 7.00 -2.20
C GLU A 97 22.41 6.15 -3.02
N ARG A 98 22.69 4.83 -3.14
CA ARG A 98 21.78 3.89 -3.82
C ARG A 98 20.40 3.84 -3.15
N TRP A 99 20.36 3.95 -1.82
CA TRP A 99 19.09 4.00 -1.09
C TRP A 99 18.33 5.30 -1.33
N LEU A 100 19.00 6.45 -1.34
CA LEU A 100 18.41 7.75 -1.67
C LEU A 100 17.89 7.78 -3.11
N GLN A 101 18.69 7.31 -4.08
CA GLN A 101 18.27 7.15 -5.48
C GLN A 101 17.03 6.26 -5.60
N LYS A 102 16.96 5.16 -4.85
CA LYS A 102 15.79 4.30 -4.83
C LYS A 102 14.54 5.02 -4.29
N ILE A 103 14.70 5.81 -3.22
CA ILE A 103 13.60 6.61 -2.67
C ILE A 103 13.11 7.65 -3.70
N GLU A 104 14.03 8.36 -4.35
CA GLU A 104 13.70 9.35 -5.38
C GLU A 104 13.00 8.72 -6.58
N ALA A 105 13.50 7.57 -7.06
CA ALA A 105 12.87 6.81 -8.13
C ALA A 105 11.43 6.39 -7.79
N ILE A 106 11.20 5.90 -6.57
CA ILE A 106 9.85 5.56 -6.10
C ILE A 106 8.95 6.79 -6.07
N LYS A 107 9.41 7.91 -5.51
CA LYS A 107 8.64 9.16 -5.45
C LYS A 107 8.27 9.65 -6.85
N LEU A 108 9.21 9.63 -7.79
CA LEU A 108 8.99 10.07 -9.17
C LEU A 108 8.00 9.15 -9.89
N ALA A 109 8.13 7.83 -9.72
CA ALA A 109 7.20 6.85 -10.28
C ALA A 109 5.77 7.01 -9.70
N GLU A 110 5.65 7.26 -8.39
CA GLU A 110 4.37 7.52 -7.74
C GLU A 110 3.71 8.80 -8.24
N GLN A 111 4.49 9.87 -8.44
CA GLN A 111 3.99 11.12 -9.02
C GLN A 111 3.47 10.91 -10.44
N LYS A 112 4.23 10.21 -11.29
CA LYS A 112 3.82 9.85 -12.66
C LYS A 112 2.51 9.04 -12.64
N ARG A 113 2.42 7.99 -11.81
CA ARG A 113 1.22 7.16 -11.66
C ARG A 113 0.00 7.96 -11.19
N LYS A 114 0.19 8.90 -10.25
CA LYS A 114 -0.90 9.77 -9.78
C LYS A 114 -1.35 10.72 -10.88
N ALA A 115 -0.42 11.33 -11.62
CA ALA A 115 -0.74 12.21 -12.74
C ALA A 115 -1.51 11.44 -13.83
N GLU A 116 -1.05 10.25 -14.20
CA GLU A 116 -1.72 9.37 -15.15
C GLU A 116 -3.12 8.98 -14.68
N ARG A 117 -3.30 8.62 -13.40
CA ARG A 117 -4.63 8.33 -12.85
C ARG A 117 -5.57 9.54 -12.94
N ARG A 118 -5.07 10.74 -12.65
CA ARG A 118 -5.85 11.98 -12.76
C ARG A 118 -6.27 12.23 -14.21
N ARG A 119 -5.34 12.08 -15.16
CA ARG A 119 -5.61 12.20 -16.60
C ARG A 119 -6.66 11.17 -17.05
N ARG A 120 -6.51 9.90 -16.67
CA ARG A 120 -7.47 8.83 -17.00
C ARG A 120 -8.86 9.08 -16.41
N ALA A 121 -8.94 9.69 -15.23
CA ALA A 121 -10.22 10.01 -14.58
C ALA A 121 -10.93 11.21 -15.23
N THR A 122 -10.20 12.09 -15.92
CA THR A 122 -10.78 13.21 -16.66
C THR A 122 -10.88 12.85 -18.14
N VAL A 123 -12.07 12.82 -18.72
CA VAL A 123 -12.21 12.68 -20.18
C VAL A 123 -11.76 13.98 -20.83
N VAL A 124 -10.46 14.10 -21.11
CA VAL A 124 -9.84 15.31 -21.64
C VAL A 124 -9.54 15.11 -23.11
N VAL A 125 -10.28 15.81 -23.97
CA VAL A 125 -9.91 16.00 -25.38
C VAL A 125 -8.70 16.94 -25.41
N GLY A 126 -7.55 16.46 -25.90
CA GLY A 126 -6.37 17.30 -26.18
C GLY A 126 -5.18 17.21 -25.23
N ASP A 127 -5.11 16.24 -24.30
CA ASP A 127 -3.86 15.99 -23.56
C ASP A 127 -2.82 15.35 -24.50
N LEU A 128 -1.72 16.06 -24.75
CA LEU A 128 -0.61 15.59 -25.59
C LEU A 128 0.42 14.75 -24.83
N GLN A 129 0.33 14.69 -23.50
CA GLN A 129 1.29 13.96 -22.68
C GLN A 129 1.29 12.44 -22.91
N PRO A 130 0.14 11.75 -23.10
CA PRO A 130 0.13 10.34 -23.46
C PRO A 130 0.92 10.02 -24.74
N LEU A 131 0.91 10.94 -25.73
CA LEU A 131 1.70 10.79 -26.95
C LEU A 131 3.20 10.98 -26.69
N ARG A 132 3.58 11.92 -25.82
CA ARG A 132 4.97 12.14 -25.42
C ARG A 132 5.54 10.98 -24.61
N ASP A 133 4.73 10.39 -23.74
CA ASP A 133 5.10 9.24 -22.89
C ASP A 133 5.20 7.92 -23.70
N ALA A 134 4.41 7.78 -24.77
CA ALA A 134 4.35 6.57 -25.62
C ALA A 134 5.38 6.56 -26.77
N LEU A 135 6.02 7.70 -27.06
CA LEU A 135 7.13 7.77 -28.00
C LEU A 135 8.45 7.61 -27.22
N PRO A 136 9.45 6.86 -27.74
CA PRO A 136 10.77 6.80 -27.11
C PRO A 136 11.26 8.22 -26.87
N GLU A 137 11.60 8.53 -25.61
CA GLU A 137 11.91 9.88 -25.13
C GLU A 137 12.79 10.62 -26.15
N LEU A 138 12.22 11.67 -26.75
CA LEU A 138 12.90 12.58 -27.68
C LEU A 138 14.11 13.19 -26.97
N LEU A 139 15.26 12.54 -27.07
CA LEU A 139 16.51 12.98 -26.47
C LEU A 139 17.04 14.29 -27.08
N GLU A 140 16.41 14.84 -28.13
CA GLU A 140 17.01 15.94 -28.93
C GLU A 140 16.02 16.99 -29.47
N LEU A 141 14.81 17.12 -28.92
CA LEU A 141 13.90 18.20 -29.31
C LEU A 141 13.67 19.16 -28.15
N GLU A 142 14.51 20.20 -28.11
CA GLU A 142 14.37 21.40 -27.27
C GLU A 142 12.92 21.90 -27.25
N PRO A 143 12.32 22.13 -26.06
CA PRO A 143 10.98 22.66 -25.98
C PRO A 143 10.96 24.17 -26.27
N VAL A 144 10.33 24.57 -27.38
CA VAL A 144 9.92 25.96 -27.63
C VAL A 144 8.92 26.38 -26.54
N PRO A 145 9.13 27.51 -25.84
CA PRO A 145 8.18 27.98 -24.82
C PRO A 145 6.93 28.52 -25.51
N THR A 146 5.82 27.78 -25.42
CA THR A 146 4.51 28.30 -25.83
C THR A 146 3.88 29.00 -24.63
N CYS A 147 3.98 30.33 -24.62
CA CYS A 147 3.25 31.22 -23.74
C CYS A 147 1.75 31.16 -24.07
N LEU A 148 0.93 30.41 -23.33
CA LEU A 148 -0.54 30.54 -23.43
C LEU A 148 -1.22 30.40 -22.04
N SER A 149 -1.57 31.57 -21.51
CA SER A 149 -2.82 31.90 -20.80
C SER A 149 -3.29 30.98 -19.67
N VAL A 150 -2.91 31.32 -18.43
CA VAL A 150 -3.66 30.91 -17.24
C VAL A 150 -4.86 31.86 -17.08
N ARG A 151 -5.99 31.52 -17.70
CA ARG A 151 -7.28 32.07 -17.25
C ARG A 151 -7.60 31.41 -15.91
N SER A 152 -7.80 32.25 -14.90
CA SER A 152 -8.19 31.88 -13.54
C SER A 152 -9.43 30.98 -13.57
N SER A 153 -9.25 29.67 -13.40
CA SER A 153 -10.35 28.79 -13.05
C SER A 153 -10.69 29.04 -11.58
N VAL A 154 -11.75 29.81 -11.33
CA VAL A 154 -12.39 29.87 -10.03
C VAL A 154 -12.83 28.45 -9.70
N SER A 155 -12.11 27.80 -8.79
CA SER A 155 -12.49 26.49 -8.30
C SER A 155 -13.76 26.66 -7.47
N SER A 156 -14.91 26.38 -8.07
CA SER A 156 -16.13 26.07 -7.32
C SER A 156 -15.92 24.71 -6.66
N ARG A 157 -15.12 24.71 -5.58
CA ARG A 157 -15.04 23.54 -4.70
C ARG A 157 -16.37 23.52 -3.92
N PRO A 158 -17.07 22.38 -3.81
CA PRO A 158 -18.12 22.26 -2.82
C PRO A 158 -17.51 22.61 -1.46
N ARG A 159 -18.26 23.37 -0.63
CA ARG A 159 -17.74 23.82 0.66
C ARG A 159 -17.29 22.59 1.46
N PRO A 160 -16.08 22.59 2.05
CA PRO A 160 -15.67 21.53 2.95
C PRO A 160 -16.74 21.36 4.03
N SER A 161 -17.20 20.13 4.28
CA SER A 161 -18.01 19.87 5.47
C SER A 161 -17.24 20.34 6.70
N GLU A 162 -17.93 20.85 7.72
CA GLU A 162 -17.30 21.48 8.89
C GLU A 162 -16.25 20.57 9.55
N LEU A 163 -16.53 19.26 9.57
CA LEU A 163 -15.62 18.21 10.04
C LEU A 163 -14.26 18.22 9.31
N SER A 164 -14.24 18.52 8.01
CA SER A 164 -13.02 18.59 7.22
C SER A 164 -12.12 19.78 7.61
N ARG A 165 -12.67 20.81 8.25
CA ARG A 165 -11.92 22.00 8.70
C ARG A 165 -11.30 21.83 10.09
N MET A 166 -11.82 20.89 10.88
CA MET A 166 -11.41 20.65 12.28
C MET A 166 -10.17 19.77 12.38
N SER A 167 -9.44 19.89 13.50
CA SER A 167 -8.36 18.97 13.85
C SER A 167 -8.89 17.56 14.17
N ALA A 168 -8.04 16.54 14.13
CA ALA A 168 -8.46 15.17 14.41
C ALA A 168 -9.01 15.01 15.85
N ALA A 169 -8.42 15.67 16.84
CA ALA A 169 -8.88 15.64 18.22
C ALA A 169 -10.27 16.29 18.38
N GLN A 170 -10.48 17.43 17.73
CA GLN A 170 -11.77 18.11 17.71
C GLN A 170 -12.87 17.25 17.07
N ARG A 171 -12.54 16.48 16.01
CA ARG A 171 -13.50 15.54 15.41
C ARG A 171 -13.88 14.41 16.37
N LEU A 172 -12.91 13.85 17.10
CA LEU A 172 -13.18 12.79 18.07
C LEU A 172 -14.09 13.28 19.19
N GLN A 173 -13.86 14.49 19.70
CA GLN A 173 -14.71 15.10 20.73
C GLN A 173 -16.17 15.25 20.25
N LEU A 174 -16.39 15.80 19.04
CA LEU A 174 -17.73 15.93 18.47
C LEU A 174 -18.40 14.56 18.33
N LEU A 175 -17.67 13.54 17.85
CA LEU A 175 -18.21 12.19 17.75
C LEU A 175 -18.56 11.59 19.12
N GLU A 176 -17.80 11.88 20.17
CA GLU A 176 -18.12 11.46 21.53
C GLU A 176 -19.39 12.14 22.06
N GLU A 177 -19.55 13.44 21.81
CA GLU A 177 -20.76 14.19 22.14
C GLU A 177 -21.99 13.65 21.39
N GLU A 178 -21.89 13.41 20.09
CA GLU A 178 -22.99 12.81 19.30
C GLU A 178 -23.31 11.39 19.77
N ARG A 179 -22.30 10.59 20.11
CA ARG A 179 -22.51 9.24 20.69
C ARG A 179 -23.23 9.32 22.03
N ALA A 180 -22.94 10.31 22.86
CA ALA A 180 -23.65 10.53 24.12
C ALA A 180 -25.11 10.93 23.89
N ARG A 181 -25.37 11.94 23.04
CA ARG A 181 -26.73 12.37 22.67
C ARG A 181 -27.55 11.24 22.06
N PHE A 182 -26.94 10.42 21.20
CA PHE A 182 -27.62 9.28 20.58
C PHE A 182 -27.98 8.20 21.61
N ARG A 183 -27.09 7.93 22.58
CA ARG A 183 -27.39 6.98 23.67
C ARG A 183 -28.57 7.46 24.52
N GLU A 184 -28.63 8.75 24.84
CA GLU A 184 -29.75 9.35 25.55
C GLU A 184 -31.06 9.25 24.75
N LEU A 185 -31.02 9.56 23.45
CA LEU A 185 -32.17 9.43 22.57
C LEU A 185 -32.67 7.97 22.48
N LEU A 186 -31.77 6.99 22.40
CA LEU A 186 -32.12 5.57 22.46
C LEU A 186 -32.64 5.11 23.83
N ALA A 187 -32.32 5.83 24.91
CA ALA A 187 -32.86 5.58 26.24
C ALA A 187 -34.28 6.15 26.39
N SER A 188 -34.68 7.12 25.55
CA SER A 188 -36.02 7.68 25.58
C SER A 188 -37.08 6.65 25.12
N PRO A 189 -38.14 6.43 25.90
CA PRO A 189 -39.18 5.46 25.56
C PRO A 189 -40.03 5.90 24.36
N THR A 190 -40.15 7.20 24.13
CA THR A 190 -40.89 7.79 23.00
C THR A 190 -40.24 7.43 21.65
N TYR A 191 -38.91 7.52 21.56
CA TYR A 191 -38.16 7.11 20.37
C TYR A 191 -38.21 5.60 20.16
N ARG A 192 -38.11 4.81 21.24
CA ARG A 192 -38.22 3.34 21.20
C ARG A 192 -39.58 2.85 20.70
N ALA A 193 -40.66 3.50 21.13
CA ALA A 193 -42.02 3.11 20.76
C ALA A 193 -42.35 3.48 19.30
N SER A 194 -41.98 4.68 18.86
CA SER A 194 -42.29 5.17 17.51
C SER A 194 -41.21 6.13 16.98
N PRO A 195 -40.13 5.60 16.36
CA PRO A 195 -38.96 6.41 16.00
C PRO A 195 -39.26 7.44 14.91
N LEU A 196 -40.06 7.08 13.90
CA LEU A 196 -40.39 7.99 12.78
C LEU A 196 -41.22 9.20 13.25
N LEU A 197 -42.13 8.99 14.20
CA LEU A 197 -42.97 10.05 14.77
C LEU A 197 -42.12 11.03 15.60
N ALA A 198 -41.22 10.49 16.44
CA ALA A 198 -40.31 11.28 17.26
C ALA A 198 -39.38 12.15 16.39
N ILE A 199 -38.83 11.59 15.31
CA ILE A 199 -38.01 12.34 14.35
C ILE A 199 -38.84 13.44 13.67
N GLY A 200 -40.07 13.13 13.24
CA GLY A 200 -40.96 14.12 12.62
C GLY A 200 -41.28 15.30 13.54
N GLN A 201 -41.54 15.04 14.82
CA GLN A 201 -41.75 16.08 15.83
C GLN A 201 -40.51 16.94 16.06
N GLN A 202 -39.34 16.31 16.16
CA GLN A 202 -38.07 17.03 16.33
C GLN A 202 -37.76 17.93 15.13
N LEU A 203 -37.97 17.45 13.90
CA LEU A 203 -37.78 18.25 12.69
C LEU A 203 -38.76 19.44 12.64
N ALA A 204 -40.03 19.23 13.00
CA ALA A 204 -41.02 20.31 13.06
C ALA A 204 -40.63 21.39 14.09
N GLN A 205 -40.09 20.99 15.25
CA GLN A 205 -39.56 21.93 16.26
C GLN A 205 -38.35 22.72 15.74
N GLN A 206 -37.39 22.05 15.08
CA GLN A 206 -36.23 22.73 14.48
C GLN A 206 -36.64 23.76 13.42
N MET A 207 -37.59 23.40 12.54
CA MET A 207 -38.10 24.33 11.53
C MET A 207 -38.78 25.57 12.14
N GLN A 208 -39.42 25.42 13.30
CA GLN A 208 -40.04 26.54 14.02
C GLN A 208 -38.99 27.44 14.69
N LEU A 209 -37.90 26.86 15.20
CA LEU A 209 -36.80 27.60 15.83
C LEU A 209 -35.95 28.34 14.79
N ASP A 210 -35.58 27.68 13.71
CA ASP A 210 -34.80 28.28 12.61
C ASP A 210 -35.62 29.36 11.88
N GLY A 211 -36.92 29.13 11.68
CA GLY A 211 -37.82 30.13 11.09
C GLY A 211 -38.13 31.32 12.00
N GLY A 212 -37.88 31.22 13.31
CA GLY A 212 -38.02 32.30 14.28
C GLY A 212 -36.77 33.17 14.45
N SER A 213 -35.63 32.75 13.88
CA SER A 213 -34.36 33.48 13.95
C SER A 213 -34.14 34.45 12.78
N GLU A 214 -34.99 34.43 11.76
CA GLU A 214 -34.88 35.27 10.55
C GLU A 214 -35.80 36.51 10.54
N LEU A 215 -36.43 36.87 11.67
CA LEU A 215 -37.25 38.08 11.85
C LEU A 215 -36.65 39.01 12.91
#